data_AF-A0A0F9PHG5-F1
#
_entry.id   AF-A0A0F9PHG5-F1
#
_cell.length_a   1.000
_cell.length_b   1.000
_cell.length_c   1.000
_cell.angle_alpha   90.00
_cell.angle_beta   90.00
_cell.angle_gamma   90.00
#
_symmetry.space_group_name_H-M   'P 1'
#
loop_
_entity.id
_entity.type
_entity.pdbx_description
1 polymer ?
#
loop_
_entity_poly.entity_id
_entity_poly.type
_entity_poly.pdbx_seq_one_letter_code
_entity_poly.pdbx_strand_id
1 'polypeptide(L)'
;MTRFTVSESCADYGENCYNAKPCAEAIARELTAYARKNFLDVEIVIVPEKQSLGNRSTGDPDIIAELDNMLDENWIDWVPSGAANCEEV
;
A
#
# COMPACT_ATOMS: atom_id res chain seq x y z
N MET A 1 3.40 -17.21 -7.68
CA MET A 1 3.90 -16.18 -6.75
C MET A 1 2.88 -15.07 -6.71
N THR A 2 2.43 -14.69 -5.52
CA THR A 2 1.44 -13.62 -5.32
C THR A 2 2.12 -12.26 -5.39
N ARG A 3 1.47 -11.28 -6.01
CA ARG A 3 1.91 -9.89 -6.06
C ARG A 3 0.82 -9.03 -5.44
N PHE A 4 1.17 -8.24 -4.44
CA PHE A 4 0.30 -7.26 -3.82
C PHE A 4 0.75 -5.85 -4.21
N THR A 5 -0.18 -5.05 -4.72
CA THR A 5 0.13 -3.71 -5.22
C THR A 5 -0.27 -2.63 -4.22
N VAL A 6 0.65 -1.70 -3.93
CA VAL A 6 0.39 -0.48 -3.16
C VAL A 6 0.47 0.70 -4.11
N SER A 7 -0.57 1.54 -4.17
CA SER A 7 -0.59 2.68 -5.08
C SER A 7 0.14 3.89 -4.49
N GLU A 8 0.85 4.65 -5.33
CA GLU A 8 1.31 6.00 -5.02
C GLU A 8 0.28 7.03 -5.51
N SER A 9 -1.01 6.84 -5.23
CA SER A 9 -2.04 7.84 -5.52
C SER A 9 -2.48 8.53 -4.24
N CYS A 10 -2.53 9.88 -4.25
CA CYS A 10 -3.08 10.63 -3.12
C CYS A 10 -4.59 10.35 -2.96
N ALA A 11 -5.31 9.99 -4.02
CA ALA A 11 -6.74 9.68 -3.96
C ALA A 11 -7.03 8.46 -3.08
N ASP A 12 -6.11 7.49 -3.04
CA ASP A 12 -6.27 6.27 -2.25
C ASP A 12 -6.04 6.49 -0.74
N TYR A 13 -5.31 7.56 -0.37
CA TYR A 13 -4.99 7.88 1.02
C TYR A 13 -5.78 9.07 1.60
N GLY A 14 -6.42 9.86 0.75
CA GLY A 14 -7.21 11.02 1.17
C GLY A 14 -6.40 12.04 1.99
N GLU A 15 -7.06 12.68 2.96
CA GLU A 15 -6.46 13.75 3.77
C GLU A 15 -5.40 13.27 4.77
N ASN A 16 -5.31 11.95 5.01
CA ASN A 16 -4.39 11.37 5.99
C ASN A 16 -2.94 11.25 5.48
N CYS A 17 -2.71 11.47 4.19
CA CYS A 17 -1.40 11.35 3.58
C CYS A 17 -1.00 12.63 2.83
N TYR A 18 0.14 13.19 3.23
CA TYR A 18 0.72 14.39 2.63
C TYR A 18 1.36 14.17 1.25
N ASN A 19 1.99 13.01 1.06
CA ASN A 19 2.71 12.66 -0.15
C ASN A 19 2.55 11.15 -0.38
N ALA A 20 1.90 10.80 -1.49
CA ALA A 20 1.52 9.42 -1.78
C ALA A 20 2.71 8.46 -1.81
N LYS A 21 3.90 8.92 -2.23
CA LYS A 21 5.08 8.07 -2.31
C LYS A 21 5.62 7.66 -0.93
N PRO A 22 5.97 8.57 0.00
CA PRO A 22 6.34 8.22 1.37
C PRO A 22 5.28 7.38 2.11
N CYS A 23 3.99 7.61 1.87
CA CYS A 23 2.92 6.79 2.45
C CYS A 23 2.91 5.37 1.88
N ALA A 24 2.97 5.24 0.55
CA ALA A 24 3.07 3.95 -0.12
C ALA A 24 4.32 3.17 0.32
N GLU A 25 5.46 3.86 0.46
CA GLU A 25 6.71 3.27 0.96
C GLU A 25 6.57 2.78 2.42
N ALA A 26 5.92 3.56 3.30
CA ALA A 26 5.66 3.15 4.67
C ALA A 26 4.73 1.94 4.74
N ILE A 27 3.63 1.95 4.00
CA ILE A 27 2.67 0.84 3.91
C ILE A 27 3.36 -0.41 3.36
N ALA A 28 4.09 -0.30 2.25
CA ALA A 28 4.79 -1.41 1.64
C ALA A 28 5.81 -2.04 2.60
N ARG A 29 6.48 -1.22 3.42
CA ARG A 29 7.40 -1.70 4.46
C ARG A 29 6.69 -2.52 5.53
N GLU A 30 5.59 -2.03 6.08
CA GLU A 30 4.84 -2.74 7.13
C GLU A 30 4.20 -4.03 6.60
N LEU A 31 3.61 -4.00 5.40
CA LEU A 31 3.06 -5.19 4.75
C LEU A 31 4.16 -6.23 4.43
N THR A 32 5.35 -5.79 4.00
CA THR A 32 6.49 -6.69 3.78
C THR A 32 6.94 -7.34 5.09
N ALA A 33 6.97 -6.58 6.19
CA ALA A 33 7.32 -7.12 7.50
C ALA A 33 6.28 -8.14 7.99
N TYR A 34 4.98 -7.83 7.81
CA TYR A 34 3.88 -8.73 8.12
C TYR A 34 3.94 -10.04 7.32
N ALA A 35 4.11 -9.94 6.00
CA ALA A 35 4.22 -11.09 5.11
C ALA A 35 5.38 -12.01 5.51
N ARG A 36 6.56 -11.44 5.82
CA ARG A 36 7.72 -12.21 6.28
C ARG A 36 7.46 -12.90 7.61
N LYS A 37 6.85 -12.20 8.58
CA LYS A 37 6.54 -12.75 9.91
C LYS A 37 5.59 -13.93 9.84
N ASN A 38 4.63 -13.89 8.92
CA ASN A 38 3.61 -14.91 8.73
C ASN A 38 3.92 -15.91 7.60
N PHE A 39 5.13 -15.87 7.03
CA PHE A 39 5.58 -16.73 5.94
C PHE A 39 4.65 -16.72 4.70
N LEU A 40 4.07 -15.56 4.38
CA LEU A 40 3.27 -15.37 3.18
C LEU A 40 4.19 -15.25 1.94
N ASP A 41 3.94 -16.06 0.91
CA ASP A 41 4.68 -16.00 -0.37
C ASP A 41 4.13 -14.89 -1.27
N VAL A 42 4.56 -13.65 -1.01
CA VAL A 42 4.07 -12.46 -1.69
C VAL A 42 5.17 -11.44 -1.96
N GLU A 43 5.11 -10.83 -3.15
CA GLU A 43 5.90 -9.65 -3.52
C GLU A 43 5.05 -8.39 -3.36
N ILE A 44 5.50 -7.44 -2.54
CA ILE A 44 4.84 -6.13 -2.39
C ILE A 44 5.45 -5.15 -3.39
N VAL A 45 4.64 -4.56 -4.26
CA VAL A 45 5.10 -3.66 -5.32
C VAL A 45 4.37 -2.32 -5.22
N ILE A 46 5.14 -1.25 -5.19
CA ILE A 46 4.61 0.11 -5.25
C ILE A 46 4.41 0.51 -6.71
N VAL A 47 3.24 1.05 -7.07
CA VAL A 47 2.93 1.49 -8.43
C VAL A 47 2.55 2.97 -8.48
N PRO A 48 3.04 3.73 -9.48
CA PRO A 48 2.61 5.11 -9.68
C PRO A 48 1.13 5.21 -10.03
N GLU A 49 0.46 6.26 -9.55
CA GLU A 49 -0.97 6.55 -9.76
C GLU A 49 -1.46 6.32 -11.19
N LYS A 50 -0.73 6.84 -12.19
CA LYS A 50 -1.08 6.75 -13.61
C LYS A 50 -1.14 5.30 -14.13
N GLN A 51 -0.65 4.34 -13.36
CA GLN A 51 -0.59 2.92 -13.70
C GLN A 51 -1.38 2.03 -12.72
N SER A 52 -1.97 2.57 -11.65
CA SER A 52 -2.63 1.81 -10.59
C SER A 52 -3.83 0.99 -11.09
N LEU A 53 -4.67 1.58 -11.94
CA LEU A 53 -5.84 0.91 -12.52
C LEU A 53 -5.47 -0.34 -13.35
N GLY A 54 -4.29 -0.33 -13.97
CA GLY A 54 -3.76 -1.44 -14.77
C GLY A 54 -2.90 -2.44 -13.98
N ASN A 55 -2.56 -2.14 -12.73
CA ASN A 55 -1.63 -2.93 -11.93
C ASN A 55 -2.26 -3.47 -10.64
N ARG A 56 -3.42 -4.13 -10.75
CA ARG A 56 -4.06 -4.78 -9.61
C ARG A 56 -3.19 -5.90 -9.02
N SER A 57 -3.39 -6.18 -7.74
CA SER A 57 -2.82 -7.37 -7.06
C SER A 57 -3.24 -8.64 -7.80
N THR A 58 -2.35 -9.64 -7.87
CA THR A 58 -2.56 -10.91 -8.58
C THR A 58 -1.99 -12.09 -7.80
N GLY A 59 -2.52 -13.30 -8.04
CA GLY A 59 -2.06 -14.52 -7.41
C GLY A 59 -3.09 -15.09 -6.43
N ASP A 60 -2.64 -15.50 -5.25
CA ASP A 60 -3.46 -16.15 -4.23
C ASP A 60 -4.45 -15.14 -3.60
N PRO A 61 -5.77 -15.35 -3.74
CA PRO A 61 -6.78 -14.44 -3.22
C PRO A 61 -6.85 -14.41 -1.69
N ASP A 62 -6.48 -15.50 -1.00
CA ASP A 62 -6.53 -15.55 0.46
C ASP A 62 -5.40 -14.69 1.06
N ILE A 63 -4.22 -14.74 0.46
CA ILE A 63 -3.09 -13.86 0.82
C ILE A 63 -3.43 -12.38 0.55
N ILE A 64 -4.08 -12.10 -0.58
CA ILE A 64 -4.48 -10.73 -0.91
C ILE A 64 -5.50 -10.21 0.11
N ALA A 65 -6.54 -10.99 0.42
CA ALA A 65 -7.56 -10.62 1.38
C ALA A 65 -6.98 -10.40 2.80
N GLU A 66 -6.02 -11.23 3.20
CA GLU A 66 -5.30 -11.07 4.48
C GLU A 66 -4.55 -9.73 4.55
N LEU A 67 -3.82 -9.38 3.49
CA LEU A 67 -3.09 -8.11 3.43
C LEU A 67 -4.02 -6.90 3.33
N ASP A 68 -5.14 -7.01 2.61
CA ASP A 68 -6.18 -5.97 2.54
C ASP A 68 -6.79 -5.73 3.92
N ASN A 69 -7.13 -6.78 4.67
CA ASN A 69 -7.65 -6.63 6.03
C ASN A 69 -6.64 -5.95 6.96
N MET A 70 -5.37 -6.39 6.91
CA MET A 70 -4.30 -5.79 7.71
C MET A 70 -4.09 -4.31 7.36
N LEU A 71 -4.18 -3.97 6.08
CA LEU A 71 -4.09 -2.60 5.60
C LEU A 71 -5.26 -1.76 6.14
N ASP A 72 -6.50 -2.18 5.92
CA ASP A 72 -7.71 -1.44 6.32
C ASP A 72 -7.72 -1.10 7.82
N GLU A 73 -7.28 -2.03 8.66
CA GLU A 73 -7.27 -1.85 10.11
C GLU A 73 -6.15 -0.92 10.64
N ASN A 74 -5.04 -0.75 9.92
CA ASN A 74 -3.80 -0.20 10.51
C ASN A 74 -3.11 0.89 9.70
N TRP A 75 -3.48 1.12 8.44
CA TRP A 75 -2.67 1.95 7.53
C TRP A 75 -2.47 3.39 8.00
N ILE A 76 -3.46 3.97 8.69
CA ILE A 76 -3.41 5.35 9.20
C ILE A 76 -2.25 5.53 10.20
N ASP A 77 -1.96 4.52 11.02
CA ASP A 77 -0.90 4.58 12.02
C ASP A 77 0.50 4.41 11.41
N TRP A 78 0.59 3.90 10.19
CA TRP A 78 1.87 3.66 9.50
C TRP A 78 2.34 4.85 8.70
N VAL A 79 1.41 5.65 8.19
CA VAL A 79 1.71 6.78 7.32
C VAL A 79 2.20 7.99 8.12
N PRO A 80 3.18 8.75 7.60
CA PRO A 80 3.62 9.98 8.25
C PRO A 80 2.51 11.05 8.24
N SER A 81 2.19 11.62 9.42
CA SER A 81 1.19 12.68 9.56
C SER A 81 1.78 14.08 9.33
N GLY A 82 1.01 14.99 8.71
CA GLY A 82 1.41 16.37 8.41
C GLY A 82 0.33 17.16 7.65
N ALA A 83 0.41 18.50 7.64
CA ALA A 83 -0.56 19.36 6.94
C ALA A 83 -0.53 19.12 5.42
N ALA A 84 -1.68 18.77 4.84
CA ALA A 84 -1.85 18.35 3.45
C ALA A 84 -1.36 19.38 2.41
N ASN A 85 -0.40 18.97 1.56
CA ASN A 85 -0.10 19.58 0.26
C ASN A 85 0.24 18.47 -0.74
N CYS A 86 -0.67 17.51 -0.97
CA CYS A 86 -0.60 16.65 -2.14
C CYS A 86 -0.78 17.53 -3.38
N GLU A 87 0.30 18.17 -3.85
CA GLU A 87 0.32 18.80 -5.16
C GLU A 87 0.43 17.69 -6.21
N GLU A 88 -0.63 17.51 -7.00
CA GLU A 88 -0.56 16.72 -8.23
C GLU A 88 0.55 17.29 -9.12
N VAL A 89 1.64 16.55 -9.31
CA VAL A 89 2.76 16.93 -10.19
C VAL A 89 2.46 16.59 -11.66
#